data_AF-A0A2T6IHZ6-F1
#
_entry.id   AF-A0A2T6IHZ6-F1
#
_cell.length_a   1.000
_cell.length_b   1.000
_cell.length_c   1.000
_cell.angle_alpha   90.00
_cell.angle_beta   90.00
_cell.angle_gamma   90.00
#
_symmetry.space_group_name_H-M   'P 1'
#
loop_
_entity.id
_entity.type
_entity.pdbx_description
1 polymer ?
#
loop_
_entity_poly.entity_id
_entity_poly.type
_entity_poly.pdbx_seq_one_letter_code
_entity_poly.pdbx_strand_id
1 'polypeptide(L)'
;AVAILCNHQRSVPKQHAASMQKMEHQQLMLDEDIRECEEYLEFLKKPPSKRKERFTFVSDVKDFQGNPRKTNVRDGMKEDVCARRLQALLKRRADHLLKIKLKDDNKTVALGTSKINYMDPRITVAFCKKYEVPIEKLFNKSLRLKFPWAMFAKSTFEF
;
A
#
# COMPACT_ATOMS: atom_id res chain seq x y z
N ALA A 1 -1.12 0.02 -20.34
CA ALA A 1 -0.96 0.29 -21.78
C ALA A 1 -1.03 -0.98 -22.62
N VAL A 2 -0.05 -1.90 -22.56
CA VAL A 2 -0.03 -3.13 -23.41
C VAL A 2 -1.33 -3.93 -23.37
N ALA A 3 -1.87 -4.22 -22.17
CA ALA A 3 -3.12 -4.96 -22.05
C ALA A 3 -4.33 -4.27 -22.72
N ILE A 4 -4.35 -2.94 -22.74
CA ILE A 4 -5.42 -2.16 -23.39
C ILE A 4 -5.24 -2.21 -24.91
N LEU A 5 -4.00 -2.05 -25.40
CA LEU A 5 -3.67 -2.16 -26.82
C LEU A 5 -3.97 -3.56 -27.38
N CYS A 6 -3.69 -4.61 -26.61
CA CYS A 6 -4.05 -5.99 -26.95
C CYS A 6 -5.52 -6.33 -26.68
N ASN A 7 -6.35 -5.35 -26.29
CA ASN A 7 -7.76 -5.52 -25.95
C ASN A 7 -8.05 -6.65 -24.92
N HIS A 8 -7.15 -6.86 -23.96
CA HIS A 8 -7.33 -7.83 -22.86
C HIS A 8 -8.24 -7.24 -21.78
N GLN A 9 -9.53 -7.15 -22.08
CA GLN A 9 -10.56 -6.70 -21.16
C GLN A 9 -11.04 -7.84 -20.26
N ARG A 10 -11.60 -7.48 -19.11
CA ARG A 10 -12.35 -8.38 -18.23
C ARG A 10 -13.53 -7.66 -17.61
N SER A 11 -14.55 -8.40 -17.21
CA SER A 11 -15.61 -7.86 -16.36
C SER A 11 -15.07 -7.51 -14.98
N VAL A 12 -15.72 -6.52 -14.33
CA VAL A 12 -15.40 -6.18 -12.94
C VAL A 12 -15.69 -7.41 -12.06
N PRO A 13 -14.73 -7.85 -11.22
CA PRO A 13 -14.96 -9.00 -10.35
C PRO A 13 -16.17 -8.79 -9.43
N LYS A 14 -16.98 -9.83 -9.22
CA LYS A 14 -18.19 -9.76 -8.38
C LYS A 14 -17.93 -9.19 -6.97
N GLN A 15 -16.77 -9.53 -6.38
CA GLN A 15 -16.38 -9.08 -5.04
C GLN A 15 -15.60 -7.77 -5.02
N HIS A 16 -15.46 -7.07 -6.16
CA HIS A 16 -14.65 -5.86 -6.26
C HIS A 16 -15.15 -4.77 -5.32
N ALA A 17 -16.43 -4.43 -5.36
CA ALA A 17 -17.04 -3.38 -4.54
C ALA A 17 -16.85 -3.65 -3.03
N ALA A 18 -17.19 -4.85 -2.56
CA ALA A 18 -16.99 -5.25 -1.17
C ALA A 18 -15.51 -5.17 -0.74
N SER A 19 -14.59 -5.50 -1.66
CA SER A 19 -13.16 -5.42 -1.38
C SER A 19 -12.63 -3.97 -1.39
N MET A 20 -13.19 -3.07 -2.20
CA MET A 20 -12.88 -1.64 -2.17
C MET A 20 -13.37 -1.00 -0.88
N GLN A 21 -14.62 -1.28 -0.48
CA GLN A 21 -15.19 -0.79 0.78
C GLN A 21 -14.34 -1.16 1.99
N LYS A 22 -13.81 -2.39 2.04
CA LYS A 22 -12.87 -2.82 3.10
C LYS A 22 -11.58 -2.00 3.10
N MET A 23 -11.04 -1.68 1.92
CA MET A 23 -9.80 -0.89 1.81
C MET A 23 -10.05 0.57 2.18
N GLU A 24 -11.18 1.16 1.79
CA GLU A 24 -11.61 2.50 2.19
C GLU A 24 -11.83 2.61 3.70
N HIS A 25 -12.46 1.60 4.30
CA HIS A 25 -12.63 1.56 5.75
C HIS A 25 -11.27 1.46 6.48
N GLN A 26 -10.34 0.66 5.96
CA GLN A 26 -8.97 0.63 6.48
C GLN A 26 -8.25 1.97 6.32
N GLN A 27 -8.54 2.73 5.26
CA GLN A 27 -7.99 4.06 5.05
C GLN A 27 -8.50 5.03 6.12
N LEU A 28 -9.79 5.02 6.44
CA LEU A 28 -10.37 5.83 7.52
C LEU A 28 -9.72 5.52 8.88
N MET A 29 -9.49 4.23 9.17
CA MET A 29 -8.80 3.82 10.40
C MET A 29 -7.38 4.38 10.50
N LEU A 30 -6.63 4.36 9.39
CA LEU A 30 -5.29 4.95 9.34
C LEU A 30 -5.32 6.47 9.54
N ASP A 31 -6.32 7.15 8.99
CA ASP A 31 -6.48 8.60 9.12
C ASP A 31 -6.77 9.00 10.58
N GLU A 32 -7.58 8.21 11.28
CA GLU A 32 -7.83 8.40 12.72
C GLU A 32 -6.61 8.11 13.59
N ASP A 33 -5.83 7.09 13.24
CA ASP A 33 -4.57 6.77 13.93
C ASP A 33 -3.52 7.88 13.77
N ILE A 34 -3.49 8.51 12.60
CA ILE A 34 -2.65 9.69 12.30
C ILE A 34 -3.12 10.87 13.15
N ARG A 35 -4.43 11.16 13.14
CA ARG A 35 -5.03 12.25 13.93
C ARG A 35 -4.73 12.10 15.42
N GLU A 36 -4.85 10.89 15.97
CA GLU A 36 -4.49 10.60 17.36
C GLU A 36 -3.02 10.93 17.67
N CYS A 37 -2.10 10.57 16.78
CA CYS A 37 -0.67 10.84 16.97
C CYS A 37 -0.35 12.34 16.83
N GLU A 38 -0.98 13.04 15.89
CA GLU A 38 -0.82 14.49 15.71
C GLU A 38 -1.31 15.26 16.93
N GLU A 39 -2.53 14.97 17.41
CA GLU A 39 -3.08 15.59 18.63
C GLU A 39 -2.23 15.28 19.86
N TYR A 40 -1.64 14.07 19.95
CA TYR A 40 -0.73 13.72 21.05
C TYR A 40 0.57 14.50 21.01
N LEU A 41 1.16 14.71 19.83
CA LEU A 41 2.36 15.55 19.67
C LEU A 41 2.06 17.00 20.05
N GLU A 42 0.90 17.54 19.66
CA GLU A 42 0.47 18.87 20.08
C GLU A 42 0.28 18.95 21.60
N PHE A 43 -0.28 17.91 22.22
CA PHE A 43 -0.42 17.81 23.67
C PHE A 43 0.94 17.84 24.39
N LEU A 44 1.95 17.14 23.86
CA LEU A 44 3.32 17.15 24.41
C LEU A 44 4.04 18.50 24.21
N LYS A 45 3.70 19.26 23.18
CA LYS A 45 4.26 20.61 22.94
C LYS A 45 3.66 21.69 23.83
N LYS A 46 2.46 21.48 24.38
CA LYS A 46 1.82 22.45 25.28
C LYS A 46 2.62 22.59 26.58
N PRO A 47 2.75 23.81 27.14
CA PRO A 47 3.41 24.03 28.41
C PRO A 47 2.63 23.33 29.54
N PRO A 48 3.31 22.91 30.64
CA PRO A 48 2.65 22.20 31.74
C PRO A 48 1.42 22.91 32.31
N SER A 49 1.42 24.25 32.33
CA SER A 49 0.30 25.07 32.83
C SER A 49 -0.99 24.96 32.01
N LYS A 50 -0.92 24.57 30.73
CA LYS A 50 -2.07 24.42 29.84
C LYS A 50 -2.32 22.95 29.46
N ARG A 51 -1.55 22.02 30.02
CA ARG A 51 -1.63 20.60 29.71
C ARG A 51 -2.68 19.96 30.61
N LYS A 52 -3.64 19.25 30.01
CA LYS A 52 -4.57 18.38 30.76
C LYS A 52 -3.77 17.30 31.50
N GLU A 53 -4.26 16.82 32.63
CA GLU A 53 -3.61 15.74 33.39
C GLU A 53 -3.36 14.50 32.54
N ARG A 54 -4.30 14.18 31.63
CA ARG A 54 -4.21 13.04 30.73
C ARG A 54 -4.60 13.39 29.30
N PHE A 55 -3.96 12.75 28.34
CA PHE A 55 -4.39 12.78 26.95
C PHE A 55 -5.56 11.81 26.73
N THR A 56 -6.59 12.28 26.03
CA THR A 56 -7.75 11.48 25.66
C THR A 56 -8.09 11.75 24.21
N PHE A 57 -8.21 10.69 23.41
CA PHE A 57 -8.62 10.77 22.02
C PHE A 57 -9.92 9.99 21.82
N VAL A 58 -10.92 10.65 21.24
CA VAL A 58 -12.22 10.05 20.95
C VAL A 58 -12.37 9.92 19.43
N SER A 59 -12.73 8.72 19.01
CA SER A 59 -12.99 8.38 17.62
C SER A 59 -14.23 7.49 17.56
N ASP A 60 -15.17 7.85 16.72
CA ASP A 60 -16.38 7.07 16.46
C ASP A 60 -16.13 5.95 15.44
N VAL A 61 -14.92 5.91 14.84
CA VAL A 61 -14.55 4.92 13.84
C VAL A 61 -14.24 3.59 14.52
N LYS A 62 -15.05 2.60 14.20
CA LYS A 62 -14.88 1.20 14.61
C LYS A 62 -14.13 0.45 13.53
N ASP A 63 -13.55 -0.70 13.88
CA ASP A 63 -12.99 -1.61 12.88
C ASP A 63 -14.10 -2.25 12.01
N PHE A 64 -13.68 -2.99 10.98
CA PHE A 64 -14.62 -3.65 10.06
C PHE A 64 -15.51 -4.71 10.76
N GLN A 65 -15.12 -5.17 11.95
CA GLN A 65 -15.85 -6.13 12.78
C GLN A 65 -16.71 -5.43 13.85
N GLY A 66 -16.71 -4.09 13.91
CA GLY A 66 -17.42 -3.29 14.90
C GLY A 66 -16.70 -3.14 16.25
N ASN A 67 -15.48 -3.63 16.38
CA ASN A 67 -14.69 -3.43 17.60
C ASN A 67 -14.13 -2.00 17.66
N PRO A 68 -13.95 -1.45 18.87
CA PRO A 68 -13.26 -0.17 19.04
C PRO A 68 -11.84 -0.21 18.48
N ARG A 69 -11.43 0.88 17.83
CA ARG A 69 -10.06 1.10 17.39
C ARG A 69 -9.11 1.04 18.59
N LYS A 70 -7.96 0.38 18.43
CA LYS A 70 -6.90 0.36 19.44
C LYS A 70 -6.16 1.68 19.43
N THR A 71 -5.93 2.27 20.61
CA THR A 71 -5.13 3.49 20.73
C THR A 71 -3.69 3.28 20.27
N ASN A 72 -3.18 4.24 19.50
CA ASN A 72 -1.79 4.26 19.05
C ASN A 72 -0.87 5.03 19.99
N VAL A 73 -1.39 5.72 21.00
CA VAL A 73 -0.59 6.46 21.97
C VAL A 73 -0.76 5.86 23.36
N ARG A 74 0.24 6.06 24.23
CA ARG A 74 0.23 5.56 25.60
C ARG A 74 0.69 6.66 26.53
N ASP A 75 0.20 6.65 27.76
CA ASP A 75 0.64 7.57 28.80
C ASP A 75 2.16 7.41 29.01
N GLY A 76 2.90 8.53 29.01
CA GLY A 76 4.36 8.54 29.11
C GLY A 76 5.13 8.22 27.82
N MET A 77 4.46 8.10 26.66
CA MET A 77 5.15 7.98 25.37
C MET A 77 5.95 9.25 25.07
N LYS A 78 7.23 9.09 24.75
CA LYS A 78 8.11 10.21 24.38
C LYS A 78 7.75 10.79 23.01
N GLU A 79 8.07 12.07 22.82
CA GLU A 79 7.79 12.81 21.58
C GLU A 79 8.46 12.17 20.35
N ASP A 80 9.71 11.75 20.46
CA ASP A 80 10.47 11.11 19.38
C ASP A 80 9.81 9.79 18.92
N VAL A 81 9.31 9.00 19.87
CA VAL A 81 8.65 7.73 19.60
C VAL A 81 7.32 7.96 18.88
N CYS A 82 6.54 8.95 19.33
CA CYS A 82 5.28 9.31 18.70
C CYS A 82 5.51 9.88 17.28
N ALA A 83 6.50 10.76 17.11
CA ALA A 83 6.86 11.33 15.81
C ALA A 83 7.28 10.23 14.81
N ARG A 84 8.11 9.26 15.23
CA ARG A 84 8.48 8.12 14.38
C ARG A 84 7.27 7.25 14.02
N ARG A 85 6.32 7.07 14.95
CA ARG A 85 5.08 6.33 14.70
C ARG A 85 4.20 7.05 13.69
N LEU A 86 4.03 8.36 13.84
CA LEU A 86 3.29 9.20 12.90
C LEU A 86 3.88 9.10 11.49
N GLN A 87 5.21 9.19 11.34
CA GLN A 87 5.88 9.03 10.04
C GLN A 87 5.62 7.65 9.41
N ALA A 88 5.65 6.58 10.21
CA ALA A 88 5.32 5.24 9.74
C ALA A 88 3.86 5.12 9.28
N LEU A 89 2.93 5.75 10.00
CA LEU A 89 1.50 5.78 9.64
C LEU A 89 1.26 6.58 8.36
N LEU A 90 1.87 7.76 8.21
CA LEU A 90 1.80 8.58 6.99
C LEU A 90 2.31 7.82 5.76
N LYS A 91 3.44 7.11 5.88
CA LYS A 91 3.94 6.24 4.81
C LYS A 91 2.95 5.13 4.48
N ARG A 92 2.42 4.46 5.50
CA ARG A 92 1.44 3.37 5.33
C ARG A 92 0.16 3.86 4.65
N ARG A 93 -0.30 5.07 4.98
CA ARG A 93 -1.44 5.75 4.36
C ARG A 93 -1.19 5.98 2.87
N ALA A 94 -0.04 6.55 2.52
CA ALA A 94 0.33 6.82 1.13
C ALA A 94 0.38 5.52 0.29
N ASP A 95 1.03 4.47 0.83
CA ASP A 95 1.10 3.16 0.18
C ASP A 95 -0.30 2.54 -0.02
N HIS A 96 -1.21 2.75 0.93
CA HIS A 96 -2.57 2.21 0.88
C HIS A 96 -3.45 2.94 -0.14
N LEU A 97 -3.37 4.28 -0.20
CA LEU A 97 -4.04 5.07 -1.23
C LEU A 97 -3.60 4.67 -2.64
N LEU A 98 -2.30 4.44 -2.84
CA LEU A 98 -1.78 3.95 -4.12
C LEU A 98 -2.38 2.58 -4.47
N LYS A 99 -2.49 1.67 -3.50
CA LYS A 99 -3.10 0.34 -3.73
C LYS A 99 -4.58 0.43 -4.09
N ILE A 100 -5.35 1.31 -3.44
CA ILE A 100 -6.77 1.55 -3.74
C ILE A 100 -6.90 2.03 -5.19
N LYS A 101 -6.13 3.05 -5.57
CA LYS A 101 -6.15 3.61 -6.92
C LYS A 101 -5.78 2.56 -7.97
N LEU A 102 -4.65 1.86 -7.79
CA LEU A 102 -4.21 0.82 -8.73
C LEU A 102 -5.22 -0.31 -8.90
N LYS A 103 -5.97 -0.64 -7.85
CA LYS A 103 -6.99 -1.67 -7.90
C LYS A 103 -8.21 -1.23 -8.70
N ASP A 104 -8.67 0.01 -8.49
CA ASP A 104 -9.80 0.56 -9.23
C ASP A 104 -9.46 0.81 -10.71
N ASP A 105 -8.29 1.40 -10.99
CA ASP A 105 -7.82 1.67 -12.35
C ASP A 105 -7.72 0.39 -13.20
N ASN A 106 -7.40 -0.75 -12.58
CA ASN A 106 -7.25 -2.04 -13.26
C ASN A 106 -8.49 -2.96 -13.17
N LYS A 107 -9.64 -2.47 -12.69
CA LYS A 107 -10.82 -3.33 -12.43
C LYS A 107 -11.32 -4.07 -13.67
N THR A 108 -11.21 -3.44 -14.84
CA THR A 108 -11.68 -3.95 -16.15
C THR A 108 -10.58 -4.49 -17.06
N VAL A 109 -9.31 -4.52 -16.63
CA VAL A 109 -8.17 -4.89 -17.48
C VAL A 109 -7.49 -6.18 -17.01
N ALA A 110 -7.26 -7.12 -17.91
CA ALA A 110 -6.58 -8.38 -17.64
C ALA A 110 -5.08 -8.29 -18.00
N LEU A 111 -4.24 -8.03 -17.00
CA LEU A 111 -2.78 -7.87 -17.19
C LEU A 111 -2.04 -9.21 -17.40
N GLY A 112 -2.65 -10.35 -17.06
CA GLY A 112 -1.99 -11.66 -17.10
C GLY A 112 -1.58 -12.09 -18.51
N THR A 113 -2.52 -12.04 -19.46
CA THR A 113 -2.28 -12.54 -20.83
C THR A 113 -1.20 -11.74 -21.53
N SER A 114 -1.27 -10.40 -21.49
CA SER A 114 -0.24 -9.52 -22.06
C SER A 114 1.14 -9.80 -21.46
N LYS A 115 1.22 -9.95 -20.14
CA LYS A 115 2.47 -10.24 -19.44
C LYS A 115 3.09 -11.58 -19.78
N ILE A 116 2.28 -12.59 -20.05
CA ILE A 116 2.78 -13.95 -20.27
C ILE A 116 3.11 -14.20 -21.73
N ASN A 117 2.37 -13.59 -22.66
CA ASN A 117 2.43 -13.99 -24.08
C ASN A 117 2.88 -12.87 -25.01
N TYR A 118 2.81 -11.60 -24.59
CA TYR A 118 3.00 -10.45 -25.50
C TYR A 118 4.08 -9.47 -25.03
N MET A 119 4.67 -9.68 -23.85
CA MET A 119 5.82 -8.92 -23.37
C MET A 119 7.04 -9.83 -23.34
N ASP A 120 8.14 -9.39 -23.95
CA ASP A 120 9.39 -10.14 -23.87
C ASP A 120 9.88 -10.17 -22.41
N PRO A 121 10.01 -11.36 -21.79
CA PRO A 121 10.41 -11.47 -20.39
C PRO A 121 11.81 -10.88 -20.12
N ARG A 122 12.68 -10.79 -21.13
CA ARG A 122 14.02 -10.19 -21.01
C ARG A 122 13.94 -8.70 -20.69
N ILE A 123 12.94 -7.98 -21.21
CA ILE A 123 12.70 -6.57 -20.87
C ILE A 123 12.46 -6.44 -19.35
N THR A 124 11.62 -7.32 -18.79
CA THR A 124 11.32 -7.32 -17.36
C THR A 124 12.55 -7.68 -16.53
N VAL A 125 13.33 -8.69 -16.96
CA VAL A 125 14.56 -9.09 -16.26
C VAL A 125 15.61 -7.99 -16.29
N ALA A 126 15.82 -7.34 -17.44
CA ALA A 126 16.77 -6.25 -17.59
C ALA A 126 16.41 -5.06 -16.70
N PHE A 127 15.12 -4.69 -16.65
CA PHE A 127 14.61 -3.69 -15.72
C PHE A 127 14.89 -4.06 -14.26
N CYS A 128 14.61 -5.31 -13.85
CA CYS A 128 14.86 -5.78 -12.49
C CYS A 128 16.35 -5.69 -12.11
N LYS A 129 17.25 -6.08 -13.02
CA LYS A 129 18.71 -5.98 -12.80
C LYS A 129 19.19 -4.53 -12.75
N LYS A 130 18.64 -3.67 -13.60
CA LYS A 130 19.04 -2.25 -13.70
C LYS A 130 18.66 -1.44 -12.45
N TYR A 131 17.51 -1.72 -11.85
CA TYR A 131 16.99 -0.98 -10.69
C TYR A 131 17.02 -1.78 -9.39
N GLU A 132 17.79 -2.89 -9.36
CA GLU A 132 17.92 -3.77 -8.20
C GLU A 132 16.57 -4.22 -7.60
N VAL A 133 15.58 -4.45 -8.47
CA VAL A 133 14.26 -4.92 -8.07
C VAL A 133 14.28 -6.45 -8.02
N PRO A 134 13.95 -7.08 -6.89
CA PRO A 134 13.90 -8.54 -6.81
C PRO A 134 12.89 -9.11 -7.81
N ILE A 135 13.35 -10.05 -8.66
CA ILE A 135 12.56 -10.57 -9.79
C ILE A 135 11.25 -11.24 -9.32
N GLU A 136 11.22 -11.79 -8.11
CA GLU A 136 10.04 -12.40 -7.50
C GLU A 136 8.89 -11.42 -7.26
N LYS A 137 9.16 -10.11 -7.18
CA LYS A 137 8.12 -9.08 -7.09
C LYS A 137 7.34 -8.93 -8.40
N LEU A 138 7.97 -9.24 -9.53
CA LEU A 138 7.34 -9.16 -10.85
C LEU A 138 6.96 -10.56 -11.37
N PHE A 139 7.85 -11.54 -11.31
CA PHE A 139 7.60 -12.91 -11.76
C PHE A 139 7.45 -13.87 -10.57
N ASN A 140 6.23 -14.39 -10.39
CA ASN A 140 5.99 -15.48 -9.45
C ASN A 140 6.77 -16.75 -9.85
N LYS A 141 6.76 -17.78 -8.98
CA LYS A 141 7.49 -19.03 -9.20
C LYS A 141 7.20 -19.65 -10.57
N SER A 142 5.94 -19.71 -10.99
CA SER A 142 5.53 -20.29 -12.27
C SER A 142 6.11 -19.54 -13.47
N LEU A 143 6.13 -18.21 -13.44
CA LEU A 143 6.71 -17.41 -14.52
C LEU A 143 8.24 -17.54 -14.60
N ARG A 144 8.91 -17.66 -13.46
CA ARG A 144 10.37 -17.93 -13.43
C ARG A 144 10.71 -19.29 -14.01
N LEU A 145 9.89 -20.31 -13.75
CA LEU A 145 10.04 -21.64 -14.34
C LEU A 145 9.69 -21.66 -15.84
N LYS A 146 8.78 -20.79 -16.30
CA LYS A 146 8.42 -20.66 -17.71
C LYS A 146 9.49 -19.92 -18.54
N PHE A 147 10.19 -18.95 -17.94
CA PHE A 147 11.17 -18.11 -18.64
C PHE A 147 12.60 -18.22 -18.07
N PRO A 148 13.17 -19.43 -17.92
CA PRO A 148 14.53 -19.58 -17.38
C PRO A 148 15.57 -18.94 -18.31
N TRP A 149 15.36 -19.04 -19.63
CA TRP A 149 16.24 -18.44 -20.64
C TRP A 149 16.33 -16.92 -20.54
N ALA A 150 15.26 -16.25 -20.09
CA ALA A 150 15.24 -14.80 -19.97
C ALA A 150 16.03 -14.30 -18.75
N MET A 151 16.25 -15.13 -17.73
CA MET A 151 16.94 -14.75 -16.50
C MET A 151 18.41 -14.37 -16.75
N PHE A 152 19.01 -14.85 -17.84
CA PHE A 152 20.38 -14.54 -18.25
C PHE A 152 20.52 -13.20 -18.98
N ALA A 153 19.41 -12.51 -19.29
CA ALA A 153 19.45 -11.21 -19.96
C ALA A 153 20.28 -10.18 -19.18
N LYS A 154 21.07 -9.37 -19.88
CA LYS A 154 21.87 -8.29 -19.27
C LYS A 154 20.96 -7.12 -18.87
N SER A 155 21.41 -6.28 -17.93
CA SER A 155 20.69 -5.06 -17.52
C SER A 155 20.55 -4.02 -18.64
N THR A 156 21.36 -4.14 -19.70
CA THR A 156 21.38 -3.27 -20.88
C THR A 156 20.61 -3.84 -22.07
N PHE A 157 19.80 -4.90 -21.87
CA PHE A 157 19.02 -5.49 -22.96
C PHE A 157 18.01 -4.48 -23.53
N GLU A 158 17.92 -4.44 -24.85
CA GLU A 158 17.01 -3.64 -25.66
C GLU A 158 16.29 -4.59 -26.65
N PHE A 159 15.00 -4.37 -26.85
CA PHE A 159 14.11 -5.25 -27.62
C PHE A 159 13.91 -4.74 -29.04
#